data_AF-A0A3P6DIN2-F1
#
_entry.id   AF-A0A3P6DIN2-F1
#
_cell.length_a   1.000
_cell.length_b   1.000
_cell.length_c   1.000
_cell.angle_alpha   90.00
_cell.angle_beta   90.00
_cell.angle_gamma   90.00
#
_symmetry.space_group_name_H-M   'P 1'
#
loop_
_entity.id
_entity.type
_entity.pdbx_description
1 polymer ?
#
loop_
_entity_poly.entity_id
_entity_poly.type
_entity_poly.pdbx_seq_one_letter_code
_entity_poly.pdbx_strand_id
1 'polypeptide(L)'
;PAESGLYLNLDVESSDSLRARNLQLGEDLERIHEMERNLQNERDPDRRREGAERIDREVRELERKISLCQTRDAVRDDQLDVWREGLYEELATQGEKQARLTCTTTLTAQAWAGPTSILRGAVGRPAYYGHPPVGISA
;
A
#
# COMPACT_ATOMS: atom_id res chain seq x y z
N PRO A 1 -8.73 26.11 -0.41
CA PRO A 1 -7.38 26.44 0.08
C PRO A 1 -7.33 26.36 1.62
N ALA A 2 -6.31 25.67 2.15
CA ALA A 2 -5.91 25.62 3.57
C ALA A 2 -6.51 24.57 4.53
N GLU A 3 -7.22 23.53 4.08
CA GLU A 3 -7.62 22.42 4.99
C GLU A 3 -6.74 21.17 4.88
N SER A 4 -6.04 20.96 3.76
CA SER A 4 -5.17 19.79 3.56
C SER A 4 -3.91 19.78 4.43
N GLY A 5 -3.56 20.90 5.06
CA GLY A 5 -2.34 21.03 5.89
C GLY A 5 -2.49 20.61 7.36
N LEU A 6 -3.73 20.45 7.86
CA LEU A 6 -3.99 20.07 9.25
C LEU A 6 -4.05 18.55 9.46
N TYR A 7 -4.40 17.77 8.43
CA TYR A 7 -4.44 16.31 8.50
C TYR A 7 -3.07 15.64 8.31
N LEU A 8 -2.06 16.37 7.84
CA LEU A 8 -0.69 15.87 7.62
C LEU A 8 0.22 16.01 8.85
N ASN A 9 -0.23 16.66 9.93
CA ASN A 9 0.52 16.88 11.18
C ASN A 9 0.00 16.00 12.32
N LEU A 10 -0.38 14.75 12.04
CA LEU A 10 -0.54 13.74 13.08
C LEU A 10 0.65 12.78 12.98
N ASP A 11 1.50 12.81 14.00
CA ASP A 11 2.65 11.92 14.14
C ASP A 11 2.17 10.46 14.11
N VAL A 12 2.26 9.82 12.93
CA VAL A 12 2.08 8.38 12.81
C VAL A 12 3.10 7.72 13.72
N GLU A 13 2.61 6.79 14.56
CA GLU A 13 3.46 6.06 15.48
C GLU A 13 4.65 5.43 14.74
N SER A 14 5.86 5.64 15.26
CA SER A 14 7.05 5.05 14.65
C SER A 14 7.02 3.52 14.73
N SER A 15 7.69 2.87 13.76
CA SER A 15 7.82 1.41 13.76
C SER A 15 8.44 0.89 15.06
N ASP A 16 9.38 1.63 15.65
CA ASP A 16 10.05 1.24 16.90
C ASP A 16 9.10 1.30 18.09
N SER A 17 8.23 2.32 18.15
CA SER A 17 7.20 2.42 19.19
C SER A 17 6.19 1.26 19.08
N LEU A 18 5.77 0.93 17.85
CA LEU A 18 4.90 -0.23 17.60
C LEU A 18 5.56 -1.55 18.03
N ARG A 19 6.84 -1.75 17.71
CA ARG A 19 7.60 -2.94 18.12
C ARG A 19 7.74 -3.03 19.63
N ALA A 20 8.10 -1.94 20.30
CA ALA A 20 8.24 -1.88 21.75
C ALA A 20 6.93 -2.22 22.47
N ARG A 21 5.81 -1.66 21.99
CA ARG A 21 4.48 -1.99 22.51
C ARG A 21 4.12 -3.45 22.33
N ASN A 22 4.33 -4.01 21.14
CA ASN A 22 4.01 -5.41 20.86
C ASN A 22 4.89 -6.36 21.70
N LEU A 23 6.15 -6.00 21.93
CA LEU A 23 7.03 -6.74 22.83
C LEU A 23 6.46 -6.73 24.26
N GLN A 24 6.08 -5.56 24.78
CA GLN A 24 5.50 -5.45 26.13
C GLN A 24 4.22 -6.27 26.28
N LEU A 25 3.33 -6.27 25.29
CA LEU A 25 2.12 -7.10 25.31
C LEU A 25 2.45 -8.60 25.32
N GLY A 26 3.50 -9.00 24.60
CA GLY A 26 4.00 -10.38 24.63
C GLY A 26 4.56 -10.78 26.00
N GLU A 27 5.36 -9.91 26.62
CA GLU A 27 5.89 -10.12 27.97
C GLU A 27 4.78 -10.20 29.03
N ASP A 28 3.76 -9.34 28.93
CA ASP A 28 2.61 -9.34 29.83
C ASP A 28 1.81 -10.66 29.70
N LEU A 29 1.61 -11.17 28.47
CA LEU A 29 1.00 -12.49 28.24
C LEU A 29 1.84 -13.63 28.83
N GLU A 30 3.15 -13.60 28.62
CA GLU A 30 4.04 -14.64 29.14
C GLU A 30 4.04 -14.69 30.67
N ARG A 31 4.00 -13.51 31.31
CA ARG A 31 3.84 -13.39 32.76
C ARG A 31 2.53 -14.01 33.25
N ILE A 32 1.41 -13.76 32.56
CA ILE A 32 0.12 -14.37 32.91
C ILE A 32 0.21 -15.90 32.78
N HIS A 33 0.77 -16.41 31.68
CA HIS A 33 0.96 -17.85 31.51
C HIS A 33 1.87 -18.46 32.59
N GLU A 34 2.89 -17.74 33.05
CA GLU A 34 3.72 -18.17 34.18
C GLU A 34 2.89 -18.24 35.47
N MET A 35 2.07 -17.23 35.74
CA MET A 35 1.18 -17.22 36.90
C MET A 35 0.17 -18.38 36.85
N GLU A 36 -0.38 -18.70 35.68
CA GLU A 36 -1.26 -19.86 35.48
C GLU A 36 -0.56 -21.17 35.76
N ARG A 37 0.68 -21.36 35.27
CA ARG A 37 1.48 -22.56 35.58
C ARG A 37 1.78 -22.69 37.07
N ASN A 38 2.08 -21.58 37.73
CA ASN A 38 2.30 -21.56 39.17
C ASN A 38 1.03 -21.94 39.93
N LEU A 39 -0.13 -21.42 39.49
CA LEU A 39 -1.42 -21.71 40.10
C LEU A 39 -1.82 -23.19 39.97
N GLN A 40 -1.52 -23.81 38.83
CA GLN A 40 -1.77 -25.25 38.60
C GLN A 40 -0.99 -26.14 39.59
N ASN A 41 0.17 -25.67 40.07
CA ASN A 41 1.00 -26.40 41.03
C ASN A 41 0.69 -26.05 42.49
N GLU A 42 -0.10 -25.00 42.75
CA GLU A 42 -0.43 -24.57 44.10
C GLU A 42 -1.40 -25.58 44.76
N ARG A 43 -1.04 -26.05 45.97
CA ARG A 43 -1.81 -27.06 46.70
C ARG A 43 -2.74 -26.42 47.71
N ASP A 44 -2.39 -25.26 48.24
CA ASP A 44 -3.19 -24.53 49.21
C ASP A 44 -4.44 -23.91 48.53
N PRO A 45 -5.67 -24.24 48.99
CA PRO A 45 -6.90 -23.73 48.39
C PRO A 45 -7.05 -22.20 48.53
N ASP A 46 -6.55 -21.59 49.62
CA ASP A 46 -6.68 -20.15 49.84
C ASP A 46 -5.73 -19.40 48.92
N ARG A 47 -4.48 -19.87 48.81
CA ARG A 47 -3.51 -19.33 47.83
C ARG A 47 -3.94 -19.55 46.39
N ARG A 48 -4.63 -20.66 46.10
CA ARG A 48 -5.24 -20.89 44.78
C ARG A 48 -6.31 -19.85 44.46
N ARG A 49 -7.14 -19.48 45.44
CA ARG A 49 -8.14 -18.42 45.23
C ARG A 49 -7.47 -17.07 44.96
N GLU A 50 -6.50 -16.69 45.80
CA GLU A 50 -5.76 -15.42 45.64
C GLU A 50 -5.03 -15.36 44.29
N GLY A 51 -4.38 -16.45 43.88
CA GLY A 51 -3.69 -16.54 42.61
C GLY A 51 -4.63 -16.42 41.41
N ALA A 52 -5.81 -17.03 41.46
CA ALA A 52 -6.83 -16.89 40.43
C ALA A 52 -7.34 -15.44 40.32
N GLU A 53 -7.66 -14.80 41.45
CA GLU A 53 -8.09 -13.40 41.47
C GLU A 53 -7.03 -12.44 40.94
N ARG A 54 -5.75 -12.76 41.19
CA ARG A 54 -4.63 -11.99 40.65
C ARG A 54 -4.51 -12.15 39.14
N ILE A 55 -4.58 -13.38 38.62
CA ILE A 55 -4.58 -13.64 37.17
C ILE A 55 -5.74 -12.89 36.49
N ASP A 56 -6.94 -13.00 37.05
CA ASP A 56 -8.13 -12.29 36.58
C ASP A 56 -7.91 -10.77 36.45
N ARG A 57 -7.19 -10.18 37.39
CA ARG A 57 -6.87 -8.75 37.36
C ARG A 57 -5.89 -8.40 36.24
N GLU A 58 -4.82 -9.18 36.10
CA GLU A 58 -3.80 -9.00 35.07
C GLU A 58 -4.39 -9.19 33.67
N VAL A 59 -5.26 -10.19 33.48
CA VAL A 59 -6.00 -10.41 32.22
C VAL A 59 -6.86 -9.18 31.88
N ARG A 60 -7.66 -8.67 32.83
CA ARG A 60 -8.48 -7.46 32.61
C ARG A 60 -7.64 -6.22 32.34
N GLU A 61 -6.43 -6.13 32.87
CA GLU A 61 -5.51 -5.04 32.55
C GLU A 61 -4.95 -5.17 31.14
N LEU A 62 -4.54 -6.37 30.76
CA LEU A 62 -4.01 -6.65 29.44
C LEU A 62 -5.06 -6.44 28.35
N GLU A 63 -6.31 -6.87 28.57
CA GLU A 63 -7.45 -6.58 27.69
C GLU A 63 -7.67 -5.07 27.50
N ARG A 64 -7.57 -4.29 28.58
CA ARG A 64 -7.66 -2.82 28.51
C ARG A 64 -6.51 -2.23 27.68
N LYS A 65 -5.29 -2.71 27.86
CA LYS A 65 -4.13 -2.29 27.04
C LYS A 65 -4.34 -2.62 25.56
N ILE A 66 -4.81 -3.83 25.25
CA ILE A 66 -5.10 -4.27 23.87
C ILE A 66 -6.19 -3.39 23.25
N SER A 67 -7.27 -3.10 23.96
CA SER A 67 -8.35 -2.23 23.46
C SER A 67 -7.87 -0.82 23.13
N LEU A 68 -6.99 -0.26 23.96
CA LEU A 68 -6.34 1.03 23.69
C LEU A 68 -5.47 0.97 22.43
N CYS A 69 -4.71 -0.12 22.27
CA CYS A 69 -3.88 -0.34 21.08
C CYS A 69 -4.74 -0.43 19.81
N GLN A 70 -5.84 -1.18 19.85
CA GLN A 70 -6.77 -1.33 18.74
C GLN A 70 -7.40 0.00 18.33
N THR A 71 -7.79 0.82 19.30
CA THR A 71 -8.35 2.15 19.02
C THR A 71 -7.33 3.03 18.30
N ARG A 72 -6.07 3.01 18.74
CA ARG A 72 -4.99 3.75 18.09
C ARG A 72 -4.64 3.19 16.72
N ASP A 73 -4.65 1.87 16.57
CA ASP A 73 -4.38 1.20 15.29
C ASP A 73 -5.47 1.52 14.27
N ALA A 74 -6.74 1.59 14.66
CA ALA A 74 -7.83 2.01 13.79
C ALA A 74 -7.64 3.44 13.27
N VAL A 75 -7.28 4.38 14.14
CA VAL A 75 -6.98 5.77 13.73
C VAL A 75 -5.80 5.83 12.75
N ARG A 76 -4.76 5.03 12.98
CA ARG A 76 -3.62 4.93 12.06
C ARG A 76 -4.05 4.36 10.71
N ASP A 77 -4.87 3.32 10.70
CA ASP A 77 -5.31 2.67 9.47
C ASP A 77 -6.18 3.61 8.64
N ASP A 78 -7.08 4.38 9.27
CA ASP A 78 -7.85 5.45 8.62
C ASP A 78 -6.94 6.52 8.00
N GLN A 79 -5.88 6.93 8.71
CA GLN A 79 -4.90 7.90 8.19
C GLN A 79 -4.15 7.35 6.98
N LEU A 80 -3.72 6.09 7.04
CA LEU A 80 -3.03 5.43 5.93
C LEU A 80 -3.93 5.32 4.71
N ASP A 81 -5.22 5.08 4.89
CA ASP A 81 -6.19 5.03 3.80
C ASP A 81 -6.37 6.39 3.11
N VAL A 82 -6.51 7.47 3.89
CA VAL A 82 -6.54 8.85 3.34
C VAL A 82 -5.27 9.16 2.56
N TRP A 83 -4.09 8.83 3.09
CA TRP A 83 -2.82 9.04 2.39
C TRP A 83 -2.73 8.23 1.11
N ARG A 84 -3.19 6.98 1.13
CA ARG A 84 -3.19 6.07 -0.02
C ARG A 84 -4.08 6.61 -1.13
N GLU A 85 -5.29 7.07 -0.80
CA GLU A 85 -6.22 7.69 -1.75
C GLU A 85 -5.64 8.95 -2.38
N GLY A 86 -5.08 9.85 -1.57
CA GLY A 86 -4.44 11.07 -2.05
C GLY A 86 -3.29 10.78 -3.03
N LEU A 87 -2.44 9.81 -2.72
CA LEU A 87 -1.35 9.38 -3.62
C LEU A 87 -1.87 8.81 -4.93
N TYR A 88 -2.96 8.01 -4.91
CA TYR A 88 -3.56 7.49 -6.13
C TYR A 88 -4.18 8.61 -6.99
N GLU A 89 -4.83 9.59 -6.38
CA GLU A 89 -5.39 10.75 -7.07
C GLU A 89 -4.30 11.63 -7.71
N GLU A 90 -3.20 11.86 -6.99
CA GLU A 90 -2.03 12.57 -7.51
C GLU A 90 -1.42 11.86 -8.72
N LEU A 91 -1.22 10.55 -8.63
CA LEU A 91 -0.71 9.73 -9.73
C LEU A 91 -1.65 9.75 -10.95
N ALA A 92 -2.96 9.65 -10.73
CA ALA A 92 -3.96 9.74 -11.80
C ALA A 92 -3.91 11.11 -12.49
N THR A 93 -3.83 12.18 -11.71
CA THR A 93 -3.73 13.57 -12.22
C THR A 93 -2.44 13.78 -13.02
N GLN A 94 -1.31 13.23 -12.55
CA GLN A 94 -0.05 13.28 -13.28
C GLN A 94 -0.10 12.48 -14.58
N GLY A 95 -0.73 11.31 -14.56
CA GLY A 95 -0.98 10.50 -15.75
C GLY A 95 -1.82 11.22 -16.80
N GLU A 96 -2.90 11.91 -16.39
CA GLU A 96 -3.72 12.71 -17.30
C GLU A 96 -2.94 13.88 -17.90
N LYS A 97 -2.17 14.60 -17.08
CA LYS A 97 -1.29 15.69 -17.56
C LYS A 97 -0.30 15.18 -18.61
N GLN A 98 0.31 14.03 -18.37
CA GLN A 98 1.25 13.41 -19.31
C GLN A 98 0.57 12.95 -20.60
N ALA A 99 -0.64 12.38 -20.51
CA ALA A 99 -1.43 11.98 -21.67
C ALA A 99 -1.84 13.18 -22.53
N ARG A 100 -2.25 14.31 -21.92
CA ARG A 100 -2.56 15.56 -22.62
C ARG A 100 -1.33 16.15 -23.32
N LEU A 101 -0.18 16.16 -22.67
CA LEU A 101 1.09 16.58 -23.29
C LEU A 101 1.45 15.69 -24.48
N THR A 102 1.30 14.37 -24.34
CA THR A 102 1.59 13.42 -25.42
C THR A 102 0.64 13.63 -26.60
N CYS A 103 -0.67 13.79 -26.35
CA CYS A 103 -1.66 14.06 -27.41
C CYS A 103 -1.38 15.38 -28.14
N THR A 104 -1.08 16.45 -27.42
CA THR A 104 -0.77 17.76 -28.03
C THR A 104 0.51 17.71 -28.86
N THR A 105 1.54 17.03 -28.37
CA THR A 105 2.80 16.84 -29.11
C THR A 105 2.60 15.99 -30.37
N THR A 106 1.75 14.96 -30.31
CA THR A 106 1.44 14.09 -31.45
C THR A 106 0.59 14.81 -32.50
N LEU A 107 -0.43 15.56 -32.07
CA LEU A 107 -1.30 16.34 -32.95
C LEU A 107 -0.53 17.47 -33.65
N THR A 108 0.35 18.16 -32.92
CA THR A 108 1.23 19.17 -33.53
C THR A 108 2.17 18.53 -34.54
N ALA A 109 2.85 17.43 -34.20
CA ALA A 109 3.69 16.69 -35.16
C ALA A 109 2.93 16.29 -36.45
N GLN A 110 1.66 15.86 -36.34
CA GLN A 110 0.82 15.57 -37.52
C GLN A 110 0.46 16.83 -38.32
N ALA A 111 0.21 17.96 -37.66
CA ALA A 111 -0.09 19.23 -38.32
C ALA A 111 1.13 19.78 -39.09
N TRP A 112 2.35 19.59 -38.57
CA TRP A 112 3.60 19.98 -39.25
C TRP A 112 4.02 18.99 -40.36
N ALA A 113 3.54 17.74 -40.33
CA ALA A 113 3.83 16.75 -41.36
C ALA A 113 3.12 17.02 -42.71
N GLY A 114 2.10 17.89 -42.74
CA GLY A 114 1.33 18.23 -43.94
C GLY A 114 0.54 17.06 -44.53
N PRO A 115 -0.49 17.31 -45.38
CA PRO A 115 -1.21 16.23 -46.04
C PRO A 115 -0.32 15.61 -47.13
N THR A 116 0.31 14.48 -46.84
CA THR A 116 0.98 13.66 -47.87
C THR A 116 -0.10 13.09 -48.79
N SER A 117 -0.36 13.85 -49.86
CA SER A 117 -1.08 13.51 -51.09
C SER A 117 -1.57 12.06 -51.23
N ILE A 118 -2.87 11.85 -50.96
CA ILE A 118 -3.62 10.77 -51.60
C ILE A 118 -3.87 11.19 -53.06
N LEU A 119 -2.85 11.08 -53.91
CA LEU A 119 -2.98 11.13 -55.37
C LEU A 119 -2.04 10.09 -55.98
N ARG A 120 -2.37 8.80 -55.82
CA ARG A 120 -1.81 7.75 -56.66
C ARG A 120 -2.65 7.70 -57.95
N GLY A 121 -2.16 8.39 -58.96
CA GLY A 121 -2.78 8.53 -60.28
C GLY A 121 -3.04 7.18 -60.96
N ALA A 122 -4.11 7.17 -61.75
CA ALA A 122 -4.29 6.24 -62.83
C ALA A 122 -3.23 6.46 -63.93
N VAL A 123 -3.00 5.39 -64.71
CA VAL A 123 -2.32 5.32 -66.01
C VAL A 123 -0.80 5.05 -65.99
N GLY A 124 -0.43 3.87 -66.51
CA GLY A 124 0.83 3.68 -67.24
C GLY A 124 1.70 2.51 -66.79
N ARG A 125 1.42 1.29 -67.27
CA ARG A 125 2.49 0.30 -67.52
C ARG A 125 3.36 0.85 -68.67
N PRO A 126 4.68 0.64 -68.66
CA PRO A 126 5.19 -0.39 -69.56
C PRO A 126 6.26 -1.30 -68.94
N ALA A 127 6.42 -2.44 -69.60
CA ALA A 127 7.28 -3.56 -69.28
C ALA A 127 8.77 -3.28 -69.55
N TYR A 128 9.68 -3.98 -68.86
CA TYR A 128 10.85 -4.63 -69.48
C TYR A 128 11.31 -5.84 -68.65
N TYR A 129 11.75 -6.87 -69.37
CA TYR A 129 12.15 -8.21 -68.97
C TYR A 129 13.52 -8.26 -68.26
N GLY A 130 13.70 -9.26 -67.37
CA GLY A 130 15.02 -9.69 -66.89
C GLY A 130 14.91 -10.77 -65.81
N HIS A 131 15.21 -12.03 -66.18
CA HIS A 131 15.19 -13.22 -65.33
C HIS A 131 16.20 -13.19 -64.15
N PRO A 132 15.99 -14.02 -63.10
CA PRO A 132 16.78 -14.01 -61.85
C PRO A 132 18.03 -14.92 -61.93
N PRO A 133 18.97 -14.80 -60.98
CA PRO A 133 19.42 -16.03 -60.30
C PRO A 133 19.71 -15.84 -58.79
N VAL A 134 19.20 -16.70 -57.90
CA VAL A 134 19.75 -18.00 -57.39
C VAL A 134 20.55 -17.83 -56.09
N GLY A 135 20.10 -18.54 -55.03
CA GLY A 135 20.87 -18.96 -53.85
C GLY A 135 21.13 -17.86 -52.81
N ILE A 136 21.00 -18.07 -51.50
CA ILE A 136 21.45 -19.23 -50.71
C ILE A 136 20.43 -19.53 -49.59
N SER A 137 20.29 -20.83 -49.33
CA SER A 137 19.41 -21.52 -48.38
C SER A 137 19.69 -21.25 -46.89
N ALA A 138 18.66 -21.59 -46.10
CA ALA A 138 18.64 -22.31 -44.81
C ALA A 138 19.84 -22.15 -43.84
#